data_AF-A0AAD7ZSU9-F1
#
_entry.id   AF-A0AAD7ZSU9-F1
#
_cell.length_a   1.000
_cell.length_b   1.000
_cell.length_c   1.000
_cell.angle_alpha   90.00
_cell.angle_beta   90.00
_cell.angle_gamma   90.00
#
_symmetry.space_group_name_H-M   'P 1'
#
loop_
_entity.id
_entity.type
_entity.pdbx_description
1 polymer ?
#
loop_
_entity_poly.entity_id
_entity_poly.type
_entity_poly.pdbx_seq_one_letter_code
_entity_poly.pdbx_strand_id
1 'polypeptide(L)'
;MVKHVIYFYIYKRFILVFIKESIVAEIAFTGFNLLAQCFSAAWAVLLGISVPQMPLSLGTRTLFITYVWYCFAISTVFQAYFTTYLVEPGYEARLETLDDVMRAGLKYTTYEVLKDLMGYVDFEELDVFQQTECFDLNECIRDVMFKRDSFSLSLSYLTTYLASLSGYHERSKVVCYLDTTVLTTPMCAALQIGHPLLNLLNVHARRSFEGGLLTEYWSQFLHEVNLKANKTDEDSEFVMFSLTHLSPVFTLLLFGYVLSAILLMRELIIFKIKGSPTKNS
;
A
#
# COMPACT_ATOMS: atom_id res chain seq x y z
N MET A 1 -16.67 -18.67 -8.72
CA MET A 1 -16.21 -19.99 -8.20
C MET A 1 -15.84 -20.99 -9.31
N VAL A 2 -16.70 -21.24 -10.32
CA VAL A 2 -16.46 -22.26 -11.38
C VAL A 2 -15.23 -21.98 -12.28
N LYS A 3 -14.90 -20.71 -12.56
CA LYS A 3 -13.74 -20.36 -13.42
C LYS A 3 -12.39 -20.73 -12.81
N HIS A 4 -12.20 -20.57 -11.49
CA HIS A 4 -10.94 -20.92 -10.81
C HIS A 4 -10.69 -22.44 -10.77
N VAL A 5 -11.76 -23.24 -10.68
CA VAL A 5 -11.67 -24.71 -10.68
C VAL A 5 -11.21 -25.23 -12.05
N ILE A 6 -11.64 -24.60 -13.14
CA ILE A 6 -11.25 -24.97 -14.51
C ILE A 6 -9.76 -24.66 -14.75
N TYR A 7 -9.28 -23.47 -14.36
CA TYR A 7 -7.86 -23.13 -14.47
C TYR A 7 -6.98 -24.07 -13.64
N PHE A 8 -7.41 -24.43 -12.42
CA PHE A 8 -6.71 -25.39 -11.59
C PHE A 8 -6.66 -26.80 -12.22
N TYR A 9 -7.75 -27.25 -12.86
CA TYR A 9 -7.81 -28.55 -13.53
C TYR A 9 -6.94 -28.60 -14.80
N ILE A 10 -6.92 -27.52 -15.57
CA ILE A 10 -6.06 -27.38 -16.76
C ILE A 10 -4.59 -27.35 -16.34
N TYR A 11 -4.25 -26.57 -15.31
CA TYR A 11 -2.89 -26.48 -14.76
C TYR A 11 -2.41 -27.81 -14.19
N LYS A 12 -3.26 -28.53 -13.44
CA LYS A 12 -2.95 -29.87 -12.90
C LYS A 12 -2.77 -30.90 -14.00
N ARG A 13 -3.60 -30.90 -15.05
CA ARG A 13 -3.41 -31.78 -16.22
C ARG A 13 -2.14 -31.43 -16.99
N PHE A 14 -1.80 -30.15 -17.11
CA PHE A 14 -0.60 -29.71 -17.80
C PHE A 14 0.67 -30.11 -17.03
N ILE A 15 0.69 -29.98 -15.70
CA ILE A 15 1.76 -30.51 -14.84
C ILE A 15 1.90 -32.02 -14.96
N LEU A 16 0.79 -32.77 -14.99
CA LEU A 16 0.83 -34.23 -15.17
C LEU A 16 1.39 -34.65 -16.55
N VAL A 17 1.11 -33.88 -17.59
CA VAL A 17 1.70 -34.08 -18.93
C VAL A 17 3.19 -33.71 -18.93
N PHE A 18 3.56 -32.63 -18.24
CA PHE A 18 4.95 -32.18 -18.09
C PHE A 18 5.82 -33.19 -17.35
N ILE A 19 5.29 -33.77 -16.26
CA ILE A 19 5.95 -34.84 -15.50
C ILE A 19 6.09 -36.09 -16.37
N LYS A 20 5.07 -36.46 -17.15
CA LYS A 20 5.15 -37.61 -18.07
C LYS A 20 6.19 -37.41 -19.18
N GLU A 21 6.24 -36.23 -19.81
CA GLU A 21 7.22 -35.91 -20.86
C GLU A 21 8.65 -35.83 -20.31
N SER A 22 8.83 -35.27 -19.11
CA SER A 22 10.14 -35.20 -18.45
C SER A 22 10.65 -36.58 -18.01
N ILE A 23 9.77 -37.47 -17.55
CA ILE A 23 10.12 -38.86 -17.20
C ILE A 23 10.44 -39.69 -18.46
N VAL A 24 9.79 -39.43 -19.60
CA VAL A 24 10.10 -40.11 -20.87
C VAL A 24 11.46 -39.68 -21.43
N ALA A 25 11.96 -38.49 -21.06
CA ALA A 25 13.31 -38.05 -21.40
C ALA A 25 14.42 -38.69 -20.52
N GLU A 26 14.06 -39.44 -19.47
CA GLU A 26 14.96 -39.95 -18.43
C GLU A 26 15.40 -41.43 -18.67
N ILE A 27 15.51 -41.87 -19.93
CA ILE A 27 15.97 -43.25 -20.27
C ILE A 27 17.43 -43.29 -20.79
N ALA A 28 18.18 -42.19 -20.78
CA ALA A 28 19.60 -42.21 -21.15
C ALA A 28 20.51 -41.48 -20.13
N PHE A 29 21.53 -42.20 -19.66
CA PHE A 29 22.47 -41.85 -18.58
C PHE A 29 23.49 -40.73 -18.95
N THR A 30 23.04 -39.68 -19.64
CA THR A 30 23.75 -38.40 -19.90
C THR A 30 23.02 -37.19 -19.30
N GLY A 31 21.99 -37.44 -18.48
CA GLY A 31 20.96 -36.48 -18.10
C GLY A 31 21.40 -35.27 -17.25
N PHE A 32 22.51 -35.32 -16.51
CA PHE A 32 22.84 -34.23 -15.58
C PHE A 32 23.20 -32.91 -16.28
N ASN A 33 23.99 -32.97 -17.36
CA ASN A 33 24.35 -31.78 -18.15
C ASN A 33 23.14 -31.26 -18.95
N LEU A 34 22.31 -32.16 -19.47
CA LEU A 34 21.11 -31.80 -20.22
C LEU A 34 20.05 -31.16 -19.30
N LEU A 35 19.83 -31.72 -18.11
CA LEU A 35 18.91 -31.21 -17.11
C LEU A 35 19.34 -29.83 -16.58
N ALA A 36 20.63 -29.66 -16.28
CA ALA A 36 21.17 -28.36 -15.85
C ALA A 36 21.03 -27.29 -16.95
N GLN A 37 21.28 -27.65 -18.21
CA GLN A 37 21.08 -26.76 -19.36
C GLN A 37 19.60 -26.41 -19.54
N CYS A 38 18.70 -27.40 -19.49
CA CYS A 38 17.25 -27.18 -19.56
C CYS A 38 16.75 -26.28 -18.42
N PHE A 39 17.22 -26.51 -17.20
CA PHE A 39 16.86 -25.68 -16.04
C PHE A 39 17.36 -24.24 -16.21
N SER A 40 18.60 -24.05 -16.66
CA SER A 40 19.15 -22.71 -16.94
C SER A 40 18.39 -21.97 -18.03
N ALA A 41 17.96 -22.67 -19.08
CA ALA A 41 17.15 -22.11 -20.16
C ALA A 41 15.74 -21.73 -19.67
N ALA A 42 15.11 -22.58 -18.86
CA ALA A 42 13.82 -22.30 -18.25
C ALA A 42 13.87 -21.11 -17.29
N TRP A 43 14.95 -20.99 -16.51
CA TRP A 43 15.22 -19.86 -15.62
C TRP A 43 15.47 -18.55 -16.40
N ALA A 44 16.22 -18.61 -17.50
CA ALA A 44 16.45 -17.46 -18.37
C ALA A 44 15.14 -16.90 -18.94
N VAL A 45 14.26 -17.77 -19.47
CA VAL A 45 12.94 -17.33 -19.99
C VAL A 45 12.07 -16.73 -18.89
N LEU A 46 12.09 -17.31 -17.68
CA LEU A 46 11.35 -16.77 -16.53
C LEU A 46 11.82 -15.35 -16.16
N LEU A 47 13.13 -15.11 -16.21
CA LEU A 47 13.72 -13.78 -16.01
C LEU A 47 13.57 -12.84 -17.22
N GLY A 48 12.93 -13.27 -18.31
CA GLY A 48 12.79 -12.48 -19.54
C GLY A 48 14.06 -12.37 -20.39
N ILE A 49 15.05 -13.23 -20.15
CA ILE A 49 16.32 -13.30 -20.88
C ILE A 49 16.18 -14.26 -22.07
N SER A 50 16.76 -13.89 -23.21
CA SER A 50 16.76 -14.74 -24.41
C SER A 50 17.62 -16.00 -24.24
N VAL A 51 17.09 -17.15 -24.66
CA VAL A 51 17.81 -18.43 -24.62
C VAL A 51 18.62 -18.61 -25.91
N PRO A 52 19.90 -19.05 -25.84
CA PRO A 52 20.77 -19.16 -27.00
C PRO A 52 20.44 -20.34 -27.94
N GLN A 53 19.67 -21.34 -27.49
CA GLN A 53 19.33 -22.53 -28.27
C GLN A 53 17.82 -22.76 -28.32
N MET A 54 17.28 -22.89 -29.53
CA MET A 54 15.86 -23.08 -29.78
C MET A 54 15.52 -24.58 -29.92
N PRO A 55 14.41 -25.07 -29.34
CA PRO A 55 14.01 -26.46 -29.49
C PRO A 55 13.76 -26.84 -30.96
N LEU A 56 14.32 -27.98 -31.37
CA LEU A 56 14.33 -28.45 -32.76
C LEU A 56 13.04 -29.17 -33.18
N SER A 57 12.31 -29.80 -32.25
CA SER A 57 11.10 -30.58 -32.56
C SER A 57 9.81 -29.78 -32.39
N LEU A 58 8.78 -30.08 -33.20
CA LEU A 58 7.48 -29.39 -33.17
C LEU A 58 6.78 -29.49 -31.80
N GLY A 59 6.79 -30.66 -31.17
CA GLY A 59 6.19 -30.86 -29.84
C GLY A 59 6.88 -29.99 -28.76
N THR A 60 8.21 -29.99 -28.75
CA THR A 60 8.99 -29.16 -27.81
C THR A 60 8.84 -27.66 -28.07
N ARG A 61 8.57 -27.23 -29.31
CA ARG A 61 8.30 -25.83 -29.66
C ARG A 61 6.96 -25.34 -29.10
N THR A 62 5.90 -26.15 -29.19
CA THR A 62 4.59 -25.80 -28.62
C THR A 62 4.65 -25.69 -27.10
N LEU A 63 5.37 -26.59 -26.44
CA LEU A 63 5.61 -26.52 -25.00
C LEU A 63 6.40 -25.26 -24.61
N PHE A 64 7.46 -24.95 -25.35
CA PHE A 64 8.28 -23.76 -25.12
C PHE A 64 7.47 -22.46 -25.25
N ILE A 65 6.66 -22.32 -26.32
CA ILE A 65 5.81 -21.13 -26.52
C ILE A 65 4.79 -21.00 -25.38
N THR A 66 4.19 -22.11 -24.96
CA THR A 66 3.25 -22.11 -23.82
C THR A 66 3.94 -21.67 -22.53
N TYR A 67 5.17 -22.12 -22.30
CA TYR A 67 5.99 -21.71 -21.15
C TYR A 67 6.38 -20.23 -21.23
N VAL A 68 6.71 -19.71 -22.42
CA VAL A 68 6.97 -18.28 -22.62
C VAL A 68 5.73 -17.44 -22.29
N TRP A 69 4.55 -17.85 -22.74
CA TRP A 69 3.30 -17.16 -22.39
C TRP A 69 3.00 -17.22 -20.89
N TYR A 70 3.26 -18.36 -20.25
CA TYR A 70 3.15 -18.48 -18.80
C TYR A 70 4.10 -17.52 -18.07
N CYS A 71 5.38 -17.47 -18.46
CA CYS A 71 6.38 -16.58 -17.86
C CYS A 71 5.99 -15.11 -18.08
N PHE A 72 5.53 -14.76 -19.28
CA PHE A 72 5.04 -13.42 -19.59
C PHE A 72 3.86 -13.01 -18.70
N ALA A 73 2.87 -13.91 -18.53
CA ALA A 73 1.73 -13.66 -17.66
C ALA A 73 2.14 -13.49 -16.19
N ILE A 74 3.00 -14.37 -15.67
CA ILE A 74 3.50 -14.29 -14.29
C ILE A 74 4.30 -13.02 -14.06
N SER A 75 5.21 -12.65 -14.96
CA SER A 75 6.00 -11.42 -14.85
C SER A 75 5.11 -10.18 -14.88
N THR A 76 4.07 -10.18 -15.72
CA THR A 76 3.09 -9.07 -15.77
C THR A 76 2.31 -8.97 -14.46
N VAL A 77 1.84 -10.10 -13.90
CA VAL A 77 1.14 -10.13 -12.62
C VAL A 77 2.04 -9.63 -11.50
N PHE A 78 3.28 -10.12 -11.44
CA PHE A 78 4.26 -9.69 -10.45
C PHE A 78 4.54 -8.19 -10.55
N GLN A 79 4.79 -7.67 -11.75
CA GLN A 79 4.99 -6.24 -11.98
C GLN A 79 3.78 -5.40 -11.59
N ALA A 80 2.56 -5.86 -11.88
CA ALA A 80 1.33 -5.17 -11.48
C ALA A 80 1.19 -5.10 -9.95
N TYR A 81 1.33 -6.22 -9.24
CA TYR A 81 1.27 -6.24 -7.78
C TYR A 81 2.38 -5.41 -7.13
N PHE A 82 3.60 -5.51 -7.66
CA PHE A 82 4.74 -4.75 -7.16
C PHE A 82 4.52 -3.25 -7.36
N THR A 83 3.99 -2.84 -8.52
CA THR A 83 3.63 -1.44 -8.79
C THR A 83 2.53 -0.96 -7.85
N THR A 84 1.49 -1.76 -7.60
CA THR A 84 0.44 -1.41 -6.63
C THR A 84 1.03 -1.20 -5.23
N TYR A 85 1.88 -2.10 -4.75
CA TYR A 85 2.54 -1.96 -3.44
C TYR A 85 3.43 -0.72 -3.34
N LEU A 86 4.04 -0.30 -4.45
CA LEU A 86 4.91 0.86 -4.50
C LEU A 86 4.15 2.18 -4.62
N VAL A 87 3.05 2.19 -5.36
CA VAL A 87 2.20 3.37 -5.55
C VAL A 87 1.39 3.64 -4.28
N GLU A 88 0.84 2.58 -3.69
CA GLU A 88 0.00 2.67 -2.51
C GLU A 88 0.46 1.60 -1.52
N PRO A 89 1.49 1.89 -0.69
CA PRO A 89 1.90 0.99 0.36
C PRO A 89 0.68 0.85 1.27
N GLY A 90 0.01 -0.30 1.19
CA GLY A 90 -1.27 -0.52 1.85
C GLY A 90 -1.20 -0.02 3.29
N TYR A 91 -1.91 1.08 3.56
CA TYR A 91 -2.00 1.63 4.90
C TYR A 91 -2.56 0.56 5.84
N GLU A 92 -2.21 0.63 7.12
CA GLU A 92 -2.79 -0.24 8.14
C GLU A 92 -4.32 -0.26 8.01
N ALA A 93 -4.93 -1.39 8.37
CA ALA A 93 -6.39 -1.54 8.30
C ALA A 93 -7.05 -0.33 8.96
N ARG A 94 -7.83 0.41 8.16
CA ARG A 94 -8.46 1.65 8.59
C ARG A 94 -9.36 1.34 9.80
N LEU A 95 -9.33 2.21 10.81
CA LEU A 95 -10.30 2.20 11.90
C LEU A 95 -11.63 2.71 11.35
N GLU A 96 -12.55 1.79 11.06
CA GLU A 96 -13.84 2.11 10.46
C GLU A 96 -14.92 2.31 11.54
N THR A 97 -14.83 1.54 12.64
CA THR A 97 -15.85 1.50 13.70
C THR A 97 -15.28 1.85 15.08
N LEU A 98 -16.18 2.26 16.00
CA LEU A 98 -15.82 2.47 17.41
C LEU A 98 -15.31 1.18 18.09
N ASP A 99 -15.77 0.01 17.64
CA ASP A 99 -15.27 -1.28 18.12
C ASP A 99 -13.79 -1.50 17.75
N ASP A 100 -13.37 -1.06 16.57
CA ASP A 100 -11.96 -1.15 16.15
C ASP A 100 -11.08 -0.23 16.99
N VAL A 101 -11.57 0.97 17.32
CA VAL A 101 -10.92 1.93 18.21
C VAL A 101 -10.77 1.35 19.62
N MET A 102 -11.81 0.67 20.12
CA MET A 102 -11.78 0.01 21.42
C MET A 102 -10.75 -1.13 21.44
N ARG A 103 -10.66 -1.93 20.38
CA ARG A 103 -9.65 -2.99 20.23
C ARG A 103 -8.23 -2.44 20.11
N ALA A 104 -8.06 -1.27 19.48
CA ALA A 104 -6.80 -0.57 19.39
C ALA A 104 -6.35 0.05 20.74
N GLY A 105 -7.25 0.15 21.73
CA GLY A 105 -6.94 0.69 23.05
C GLY A 105 -6.71 2.21 23.05
N LEU A 106 -7.30 2.93 22.10
CA LEU A 106 -7.16 4.38 21.98
C LEU A 106 -7.99 5.11 23.06
N LYS A 107 -7.44 6.22 23.56
CA LYS A 107 -8.12 7.08 24.53
C LYS A 107 -9.02 8.09 23.83
N TYR A 108 -10.14 8.43 24.45
CA TYR A 108 -11.04 9.45 23.92
C TYR A 108 -10.62 10.83 24.45
N THR A 109 -10.22 11.72 23.54
CA THR A 109 -9.88 13.11 23.87
C THR A 109 -11.09 14.00 23.59
N THR A 110 -11.54 14.72 24.62
CA THR A 110 -12.69 15.63 24.55
C THR A 110 -12.32 17.04 24.99
N TYR A 111 -13.10 18.02 24.55
CA TYR A 111 -12.95 19.43 24.89
C TYR A 111 -14.30 19.99 25.38
N GLU A 112 -14.25 21.01 26.23
CA GLU A 112 -15.41 21.50 27.01
C GLU A 112 -16.67 21.72 26.17
N VAL A 113 -16.55 22.43 25.04
CA VAL A 113 -17.69 22.74 24.15
C VAL A 113 -18.37 21.48 23.63
N LEU A 114 -17.58 20.44 23.33
CA LEU A 114 -18.13 19.19 22.83
C LEU A 114 -18.74 18.36 23.94
N LYS A 115 -18.13 18.33 25.12
CA LYS A 115 -18.65 17.64 26.29
C LYS A 115 -20.06 18.14 26.64
N ASP A 116 -20.25 19.45 26.63
CA ASP A 116 -21.56 20.06 26.84
C ASP A 116 -22.55 19.66 25.74
N LEU A 117 -22.14 19.74 24.47
CA LEU A 117 -22.99 19.36 23.34
C LEU A 117 -23.40 17.88 23.39
N MET A 118 -22.47 16.98 23.70
CA MET A 118 -22.73 15.54 23.79
C MET A 118 -23.69 15.22 24.95
N GLY A 119 -23.60 15.95 26.06
CA GLY A 119 -24.54 15.84 27.17
C GLY A 119 -25.99 16.18 26.79
N TYR A 120 -26.22 16.98 25.74
CA TYR A 120 -27.56 17.25 25.22
C TYR A 120 -28.07 16.20 24.23
N VAL A 121 -27.18 15.45 23.59
CA VAL A 121 -27.51 14.51 22.50
C VAL A 121 -27.63 13.07 23.00
N ASP A 122 -27.32 12.81 24.28
CA ASP A 122 -27.47 11.51 24.96
C ASP A 122 -26.70 10.37 24.26
N PHE A 123 -25.47 10.67 23.84
CA PHE A 123 -24.61 9.74 23.12
C PHE A 123 -23.66 9.02 24.09
N GLU A 124 -24.17 7.97 24.74
CA GLU A 124 -23.47 7.23 25.79
C GLU A 124 -22.35 6.30 25.27
N GLU A 125 -22.25 6.06 23.95
CA GLU A 125 -21.25 5.15 23.37
C GLU A 125 -19.80 5.59 23.64
N LEU A 126 -19.58 6.88 23.89
CA LEU A 126 -18.25 7.46 24.17
C LEU A 126 -17.85 7.38 25.64
N ASP A 127 -18.79 7.13 26.57
CA ASP A 127 -18.53 7.09 28.00
C ASP A 127 -17.79 5.82 28.44
N VAL A 128 -17.77 4.80 27.58
CA VAL A 128 -17.02 3.55 27.78
C VAL A 128 -15.50 3.78 27.68
N PHE A 129 -15.07 4.85 27.01
CA PHE A 129 -13.65 5.12 26.76
C PHE A 129 -13.01 5.92 27.90
N GLN A 130 -11.71 5.70 28.11
CA GLN A 130 -10.94 6.53 29.03
C GLN A 130 -10.84 7.95 28.47
N GLN A 131 -11.44 8.90 29.19
CA GLN A 131 -11.48 10.30 28.78
C GLN A 131 -10.19 11.05 29.14
N THR A 132 -9.72 11.86 28.21
CA THR A 132 -8.65 12.84 28.42
C THR A 132 -9.21 14.22 28.12
N GLU A 133 -9.17 15.11 29.11
CA GLU A 133 -9.65 16.48 28.95
C GLU A 133 -8.56 17.33 28.29
N CYS A 134 -8.98 18.16 27.35
CA CYS A 134 -8.12 19.08 26.65
C CYS A 134 -8.82 20.44 26.45
N PHE A 135 -8.09 21.53 26.69
CA PHE A 135 -8.66 22.87 26.80
C PHE A 135 -8.65 23.66 25.49
N ASP A 136 -7.57 23.54 24.69
CA ASP A 136 -7.45 24.23 23.41
C ASP A 136 -7.83 23.29 22.25
N LEU A 137 -8.99 23.54 21.64
CA LEU A 137 -9.53 22.75 20.53
C LEU A 137 -8.51 22.47 19.41
N ASN A 138 -7.72 23.47 19.02
CA ASN A 138 -6.77 23.32 17.93
C ASN A 138 -5.59 22.45 18.35
N GLU A 139 -5.10 22.62 19.57
CA GLU A 139 -4.04 21.79 20.14
C GLU A 139 -4.51 20.33 20.30
N CYS A 140 -5.73 20.10 20.79
CA CYS A 140 -6.29 18.75 20.95
C CYS A 140 -6.34 18.00 19.61
N ILE A 141 -6.83 18.67 18.56
CA ILE A 141 -6.96 18.06 17.23
C ILE A 141 -5.57 17.77 16.64
N ARG A 142 -4.61 18.69 16.81
CA ARG A 142 -3.23 18.45 16.37
C ARG A 142 -2.60 17.28 17.11
N ASP A 143 -2.82 17.19 18.42
CA ASP A 143 -2.31 16.09 19.24
C ASP A 143 -2.87 14.75 18.75
N VAL A 144 -4.18 14.66 18.49
CA VAL A 144 -4.81 13.46 17.93
C VAL A 144 -4.23 13.11 16.56
N MET A 145 -4.00 14.10 15.69
CA MET A 145 -3.42 13.90 14.36
C MET A 145 -1.97 13.38 14.40
N PHE A 146 -1.14 13.91 15.30
CA PHE A 146 0.31 13.68 15.28
C PHE A 146 0.82 12.67 16.31
N LYS A 147 0.20 12.57 17.51
CA LYS A 147 0.60 11.61 18.54
C LYS A 147 0.04 10.21 18.30
N ARG A 148 -1.09 10.10 17.58
CA ARG A 148 -1.74 8.84 17.17
C ARG A 148 -2.02 7.87 18.34
N ASP A 149 -2.21 8.39 19.54
CA ASP A 149 -2.46 7.62 20.78
C ASP A 149 -3.91 7.74 21.28
N SER A 150 -4.71 8.57 20.60
CA SER A 150 -6.04 8.96 21.00
C SER A 150 -6.92 9.22 19.78
N PHE A 151 -8.22 9.29 20.01
CA PHE A 151 -9.22 9.69 19.02
C PHE A 151 -10.12 10.78 19.62
N SER A 152 -10.71 11.62 18.78
CA SER A 152 -11.59 12.70 19.20
C SER A 152 -12.72 12.92 18.23
N LEU A 153 -13.84 13.44 18.71
CA LEU A 153 -14.90 13.94 17.86
C LEU A 153 -14.60 15.39 17.47
N SER A 154 -14.57 15.69 16.17
CA SER A 154 -14.18 17.00 15.65
C SER A 154 -14.98 17.35 14.40
N LEU A 155 -15.08 18.66 14.11
CA LEU A 155 -15.64 19.15 12.87
C LEU A 155 -14.67 18.88 11.70
N SER A 156 -15.19 18.30 10.62
CA SER A 156 -14.43 17.95 9.40
C SER A 156 -13.77 19.17 8.71
N TYR A 157 -14.38 20.35 8.84
CA TYR A 157 -13.81 21.60 8.33
C TYR A 157 -12.55 22.01 9.10
N LEU A 158 -12.56 21.85 10.42
CA LEU A 158 -11.45 22.25 11.29
C LEU A 158 -10.25 21.31 11.11
N THR A 159 -10.51 20.00 11.04
CA THR A 159 -9.46 19.01 10.75
C THR A 159 -8.82 19.25 9.38
N THR A 160 -9.62 19.58 8.37
CA THR A 160 -9.14 19.93 7.02
C THR A 160 -8.26 21.18 7.06
N TYR A 161 -8.71 22.24 7.76
CA TYR A 161 -7.93 23.47 7.90
C TYR A 161 -6.59 23.24 8.62
N LEU A 162 -6.58 22.48 9.71
CA LEU A 162 -5.36 22.20 10.48
C LEU A 162 -4.37 21.31 9.72
N ALA A 163 -4.85 20.35 8.93
CA ALA A 163 -4.02 19.54 8.05
C ALA A 163 -3.34 20.42 6.98
N SER A 164 -4.11 21.29 6.32
CA SER A 164 -3.59 22.25 5.33
C SER A 164 -2.58 23.22 5.94
N LEU A 165 -2.84 23.73 7.15
CA LEU A 165 -1.91 24.61 7.86
C LEU A 165 -0.58 23.90 8.19
N SER A 166 -0.63 22.59 8.40
CA SER A 166 0.54 21.76 8.70
C SER A 166 1.32 21.33 7.45
N GLY A 167 0.87 21.73 6.25
CA GLY A 167 1.56 21.48 4.99
C GLY A 167 1.16 20.20 4.27
N TYR A 168 0.08 19.53 4.70
CA TYR A 168 -0.43 18.31 4.07
C TYR A 168 -1.58 18.63 3.10
N HIS A 169 -1.40 18.32 1.82
CA HIS A 169 -2.41 18.33 0.76
C HIS A 169 -3.29 17.09 0.84
N GLU A 170 -2.71 15.91 1.08
CA GLU A 170 -3.46 14.68 1.16
C GLU A 170 -3.94 14.39 2.60
N ARG A 171 -5.21 14.72 2.86
CA ARG A 171 -5.82 14.61 4.19
C ARG A 171 -5.82 13.20 4.78
N SER A 172 -5.94 12.17 3.94
CA SER A 172 -5.94 10.76 4.33
C SER A 172 -4.64 10.31 4.99
N LYS A 173 -3.52 11.02 4.78
CA LYS A 173 -2.24 10.71 5.41
C LYS A 173 -2.17 11.10 6.89
N VAL A 174 -2.96 12.09 7.30
CA VAL A 174 -2.89 12.70 8.64
C VAL A 174 -4.18 12.48 9.44
N VAL A 175 -5.33 12.41 8.76
CA VAL A 175 -6.63 12.30 9.42
C VAL A 175 -7.33 11.03 8.97
N CYS A 176 -7.63 10.16 9.93
CA CYS A 176 -8.48 8.99 9.75
C CYS A 176 -9.87 9.29 10.29
N TYR A 177 -10.90 9.28 9.43
CA TYR A 177 -12.28 9.38 9.85
C TYR A 177 -12.86 7.97 10.00
N LEU A 178 -13.65 7.79 11.06
CA LEU A 178 -14.55 6.66 11.21
C LEU A 178 -15.70 6.78 10.19
N ASP A 179 -16.26 5.65 9.76
CA ASP A 179 -17.37 5.66 8.80
C ASP A 179 -18.68 6.14 9.43
N THR A 180 -18.76 6.10 10.76
CA THR A 180 -19.90 6.58 11.53
C THR A 180 -19.83 8.09 11.75
N THR A 181 -20.75 8.84 11.14
CA THR A 181 -20.96 10.26 11.47
C THR A 181 -21.84 10.37 12.71
N VAL A 182 -21.26 10.84 13.82
CA VAL A 182 -21.98 10.99 15.10
C VAL A 182 -23.03 12.10 15.01
N LEU A 183 -22.66 13.26 14.45
CA LEU A 183 -23.54 14.42 14.40
C LEU A 183 -23.30 15.25 13.15
N THR A 184 -24.39 15.61 12.47
CA THR A 184 -24.37 16.59 11.36
C THR A 184 -25.04 17.88 11.82
N THR A 185 -24.25 18.90 12.14
CA THR A 185 -24.77 20.23 12.49
C THR A 185 -24.45 21.26 11.41
N PRO A 186 -25.43 21.98 10.87
CA PRO A 186 -25.16 23.13 10.02
C PRO A 186 -24.54 24.27 10.83
N MET A 187 -23.54 24.95 10.29
CA MET A 187 -23.10 26.23 10.85
C MET A 187 -24.13 27.30 10.49
N CYS A 188 -24.60 28.03 11.49
CA CYS A 188 -25.62 29.07 11.32
C CYS A 188 -25.19 30.36 12.02
N ALA A 189 -25.52 31.51 11.42
CA ALA A 189 -25.41 32.79 12.11
C ALA A 189 -26.56 32.92 13.11
N ALA A 190 -26.23 33.07 14.40
CA ALA A 190 -27.22 33.29 15.45
C ALA A 190 -27.58 34.78 15.55
N LEU A 191 -28.88 35.05 15.68
CA LEU A 191 -29.44 36.39 15.91
C LEU A 191 -30.36 36.34 17.12
N GLN A 192 -30.58 37.49 17.75
CA GLN A 192 -31.57 37.59 18.82
C GLN A 192 -32.97 37.22 18.30
N ILE A 193 -33.76 36.58 19.15
CA ILE A 193 -35.13 36.19 18.83
C ILE A 193 -35.93 37.46 18.49
N GLY A 194 -36.62 37.43 17.35
CA GLY A 194 -37.43 38.57 16.86
C GLY A 194 -36.64 39.63 16.07
N HIS A 195 -35.37 39.39 15.76
CA HIS A 195 -34.57 40.35 15.02
C HIS A 195 -35.10 40.58 13.59
N PRO A 196 -35.40 41.84 13.17
CA PRO A 196 -36.06 42.12 11.89
C PRO A 196 -35.20 41.77 10.67
N LEU A 197 -33.87 41.70 10.83
CA LEU A 197 -32.95 41.33 9.75
C LEU A 197 -32.89 39.82 9.47
N LEU A 198 -33.49 38.96 10.30
CA LEU A 198 -33.38 37.51 10.15
C LEU A 198 -33.83 37.04 8.75
N ASN A 199 -35.00 37.51 8.30
CA ASN A 199 -35.53 37.14 6.99
C ASN A 199 -34.65 37.65 5.85
N LEU A 200 -34.15 38.88 5.97
CA LEU A 200 -33.28 39.48 4.97
C LEU A 200 -31.96 38.69 4.85
N LEU A 201 -31.33 38.39 5.99
CA LEU A 201 -30.09 37.61 6.05
C LEU A 201 -30.28 36.20 5.49
N ASN A 202 -31.38 35.52 5.82
CA ASN A 202 -31.67 34.19 5.28
C ASN A 202 -31.81 34.19 3.75
N VAL A 203 -32.47 35.20 3.18
CA VAL A 203 -32.59 35.34 1.71
C VAL A 203 -31.23 35.55 1.07
N HIS A 204 -30.40 36.43 1.62
CA HIS A 204 -29.07 36.69 1.08
C HIS A 204 -28.12 35.49 1.26
N ALA A 205 -28.08 34.89 2.44
CA ALA A 205 -27.27 33.70 2.72
C ALA A 205 -27.65 32.56 1.77
N ARG A 206 -28.95 32.30 1.59
CA ARG A 206 -29.43 31.28 0.65
C ARG A 206 -28.98 31.57 -0.78
N ARG A 207 -29.14 32.80 -1.27
CA ARG A 207 -28.67 33.19 -2.62
C ARG A 207 -27.16 33.04 -2.77
N SER A 208 -26.38 33.36 -1.74
CA SER A 208 -24.93 33.16 -1.73
C SER A 208 -24.54 31.69 -1.76
N PHE A 209 -25.26 30.83 -1.01
CA PHE A 209 -25.04 29.38 -1.04
C PHE A 209 -25.43 28.76 -2.37
N GLU A 210 -26.63 29.06 -2.88
CA GLU A 210 -27.12 28.58 -4.19
C GLU A 210 -26.24 29.10 -5.35
N GLY A 211 -25.65 30.29 -5.20
CA GLY A 211 -24.68 30.86 -6.15
C GLY A 211 -23.26 30.29 -6.02
N GLY A 212 -22.99 29.36 -5.10
CA GLY A 212 -21.67 28.74 -4.93
C GLY A 212 -20.62 29.61 -4.24
N LEU A 213 -21.00 30.78 -3.72
CA LEU A 213 -20.05 31.75 -3.13
C LEU A 213 -19.31 31.18 -1.93
N LEU A 214 -19.97 30.36 -1.10
CA LEU A 214 -19.34 29.71 0.06
C LEU A 214 -18.27 28.70 -0.38
N THR A 215 -18.58 27.87 -1.38
CA THR A 215 -17.66 26.86 -1.90
C THR A 215 -16.42 27.53 -2.50
N GLU A 216 -16.61 28.61 -3.27
CA GLU A 216 -15.52 29.38 -3.85
C GLU A 216 -14.68 30.09 -2.79
N TYR A 217 -15.32 30.70 -1.78
CA TYR A 217 -14.59 31.33 -0.68
C TYR A 217 -13.75 30.30 0.08
N TRP A 218 -14.32 29.12 0.38
CA TRP A 218 -13.61 28.07 1.10
C TRP A 218 -12.44 27.49 0.29
N SER A 219 -12.61 27.30 -1.01
CA SER A 219 -11.55 26.81 -1.89
C SER A 219 -10.39 27.81 -1.99
N GLN A 220 -10.68 29.10 -2.17
CA GLN A 220 -9.69 30.17 -2.20
C GLN A 220 -8.95 30.31 -0.86
N PHE A 221 -9.69 30.25 0.24
CA PHE A 221 -9.12 30.32 1.59
C PHE A 221 -8.14 29.16 1.84
N LEU A 222 -8.56 27.91 1.57
CA LEU A 222 -7.67 26.76 1.72
C LEU A 222 -6.47 26.82 0.77
N HIS A 223 -6.66 27.33 -0.45
CA HIS A 223 -5.56 27.52 -1.39
C HIS A 223 -4.52 28.50 -0.84
N GLU A 224 -4.94 29.63 -0.28
CA GLU A 224 -4.03 30.61 0.33
C GLU A 224 -3.29 30.03 1.54
N VAL A 225 -3.99 29.26 2.38
CA VAL A 225 -3.37 28.55 3.51
C VAL A 225 -2.31 27.57 3.03
N ASN A 226 -2.61 26.76 2.02
CA ASN A 226 -1.67 25.80 1.45
C ASN A 226 -0.45 26.47 0.82
N LEU A 227 -0.60 27.66 0.22
CA LEU A 227 0.52 28.43 -0.32
C LEU A 227 1.45 28.98 0.77
N LYS A 228 0.89 29.30 1.95
CA LYS A 228 1.64 29.81 3.11
C LYS A 228 2.23 28.70 3.98
N ALA A 229 1.65 27.49 3.93
CA ALA A 229 2.10 26.35 4.69
C ALA A 229 3.48 25.89 4.20
N ASN A 230 4.34 25.52 5.14
CA ASN A 230 5.63 24.95 4.81
C ASN A 230 5.38 23.50 4.38
N LYS A 231 5.46 23.22 3.09
CA LYS A 231 5.15 21.90 2.54
C LYS A 231 6.00 20.83 3.22
N THR A 232 5.35 19.84 3.81
CA THR A 232 6.02 18.64 4.29
C THR A 232 6.34 17.80 3.05
N ASP A 233 7.62 17.42 2.86
CA ASP A 233 8.14 16.71 1.67
C ASP A 233 7.45 15.34 1.39
N GLU A 234 6.57 14.87 2.28
CA GLU A 234 5.81 13.61 2.18
C GLU A 234 4.66 13.64 1.16
N ASP A 235 4.40 14.80 0.54
CA ASP A 235 3.29 15.01 -0.39
C ASP A 235 3.63 14.81 -1.87
N SER A 236 4.83 14.29 -2.17
CA SER A 236 5.04 13.76 -3.51
C SER A 236 4.14 12.54 -3.72
N GLU A 237 3.16 12.66 -4.63
CA GLU A 237 2.34 11.54 -5.18
C GLU A 237 3.20 10.37 -5.67
N PHE A 238 4.49 10.61 -5.83
CA PHE A 238 5.51 9.60 -6.07
C PHE A 238 6.26 9.37 -4.76
N VAL A 239 6.03 8.21 -4.14
CA VAL A 239 7.02 7.66 -3.20
C VAL A 239 8.35 7.65 -3.95
N MET A 240 9.22 8.62 -3.63
CA MET A 240 10.52 8.71 -4.28
C MET A 240 11.24 7.42 -3.92
N PHE A 241 11.51 6.58 -4.92
CA PHE A 241 12.16 5.28 -4.72
C PHE A 241 13.46 5.47 -3.95
N SER A 242 13.39 5.33 -2.63
CA SER A 242 14.55 5.44 -1.77
C SER A 242 15.29 4.11 -1.79
N LEU A 243 16.62 4.17 -1.67
CA LEU A 243 17.50 3.00 -1.64
C LEU A 243 17.12 2.00 -0.53
N THR A 244 16.34 2.43 0.46
CA THR A 244 15.76 1.57 1.51
C THR A 244 14.82 0.51 0.95
N HIS A 245 13.96 0.83 -0.02
CA HIS A 245 13.02 -0.14 -0.60
C HIS A 245 13.72 -1.19 -1.50
N LEU A 246 14.85 -0.81 -2.12
CA LEU A 246 15.65 -1.72 -2.96
C LEU A 246 16.73 -2.48 -2.17
N SER A 247 16.97 -2.09 -0.91
CA SER A 247 17.95 -2.71 -0.02
C SER A 247 17.86 -4.25 0.07
N PRO A 248 16.67 -4.89 0.23
CA PRO A 248 16.59 -6.35 0.26
C PRO A 248 17.01 -7.01 -1.05
N VAL A 249 16.75 -6.36 -2.20
CA VAL A 249 17.17 -6.87 -3.52
C VAL A 249 18.69 -6.82 -3.65
N PHE A 250 19.33 -5.72 -3.25
CA PHE A 250 20.79 -5.61 -3.23
C PHE A 250 21.44 -6.57 -2.25
N THR A 251 20.82 -6.80 -1.09
CA THR A 251 21.30 -7.76 -0.09
C THR A 251 21.26 -9.18 -0.63
N LEU A 252 20.16 -9.57 -1.29
CA LEU A 252 20.01 -10.86 -1.95
C LEU A 252 21.05 -11.05 -3.06
N LEU A 253 21.29 -10.00 -3.86
CA LEU A 253 22.30 -10.02 -4.91
C LEU A 253 23.72 -10.20 -4.36
N LEU A 254 24.08 -9.46 -3.30
CA LEU A 254 25.37 -9.59 -2.64
C LEU A 254 25.56 -11.00 -2.08
N PHE A 255 24.53 -11.55 -1.43
CA PHE A 255 24.55 -12.93 -0.93
C PHE A 255 24.77 -13.93 -2.07
N GLY A 256 24.10 -13.73 -3.22
CA GLY A 256 24.29 -14.53 -4.42
C GLY A 256 25.73 -14.51 -4.94
N TYR A 257 26.37 -13.33 -4.98
CA TYR A 257 27.78 -13.22 -5.39
C TYR A 257 28.73 -13.91 -4.42
N VAL A 258 28.51 -13.76 -3.10
CA VAL A 258 29.34 -14.43 -2.08
C VAL A 258 29.23 -15.95 -2.23
N LEU A 259 28.02 -16.48 -2.38
CA LEU A 259 27.80 -17.92 -2.57
C LEU A 259 28.46 -18.43 -3.86
N SER A 260 28.32 -17.69 -4.96
CA SER A 260 28.94 -18.02 -6.24
C SER A 260 30.47 -18.04 -6.13
N ALA A 261 31.07 -17.04 -5.46
CA ALA A 261 32.51 -16.99 -5.21
C ALA A 261 33.00 -18.18 -4.38
N ILE A 262 32.27 -18.56 -3.32
CA ILE A 262 32.59 -19.73 -2.49
C ILE A 262 32.57 -21.03 -3.33
N LEU A 263 31.55 -21.21 -4.16
CA LEU A 263 31.43 -22.38 -5.03
C LEU A 263 32.59 -22.44 -6.05
N LEU A 264 32.94 -21.31 -6.66
CA LEU A 264 34.05 -21.23 -7.62
C LEU A 264 35.39 -21.51 -6.93
N MET A 265 35.63 -20.95 -5.74
CA MET A 265 36.83 -21.24 -4.96
C MET A 265 36.93 -22.72 -4.59
N ARG A 266 35.81 -23.35 -4.21
CA ARG A 266 35.76 -24.79 -3.94
C ARG A 266 36.06 -25.62 -5.20
N GLU A 267 35.51 -25.24 -6.34
CA GLU A 267 35.78 -25.91 -7.62
C GLU A 267 37.27 -25.83 -7.99
N LEU A 268 37.89 -24.66 -7.86
CA LEU A 268 39.33 -24.47 -8.11
C LEU A 268 40.21 -25.31 -7.18
N ILE A 269 39.85 -25.42 -5.89
CA ILE A 269 40.58 -26.26 -4.93
C ILE A 269 40.48 -27.74 -5.33
N ILE A 270 39.29 -28.22 -5.67
CA ILE A 270 39.08 -29.62 -6.12
C ILE A 270 39.86 -29.89 -7.40
N PHE A 271 39.83 -28.96 -8.36
CA PHE A 271 40.57 -29.07 -9.61
C PHE A 271 42.08 -29.14 -9.36
N LYS A 272 42.63 -28.31 -8.47
CA LYS A 272 44.06 -28.30 -8.13
C LYS A 272 44.50 -29.59 -7.44
N ILE A 273 43.67 -30.17 -6.57
CA ILE A 273 43.95 -31.44 -5.89
C ILE A 273 43.93 -32.61 -6.90
N LYS A 274 43.00 -32.61 -7.84
CA LYS A 274 42.86 -33.67 -8.86
C LYS A 274 43.88 -33.55 -10.00
N GLY A 275 44.41 -32.35 -10.24
CA GLY A 275 45.42 -32.03 -11.24
C GLY A 275 46.87 -32.27 -10.80
N SER A 276 47.13 -32.91 -9.65
CA SER A 276 48.47 -33.38 -9.27
C SER A 276 48.61 -34.90 -9.49
N PRO A 277 48.88 -35.37 -10.72
CA PRO A 277 49.33 -36.72 -10.93
C PRO A 277 50.77 -36.86 -10.43
N THR A 278 50.93 -37.68 -9.38
CA THR A 278 52.08 -38.56 -9.11
C THR A 278 53.32 -38.33 -9.99
N LYS A 279 54.30 -37.57 -9.47
CA LYS A 279 55.72 -37.84 -9.78
C LYS A 279 56.10 -39.14 -9.06
N ASN A 280 55.92 -40.28 -9.73
CA ASN A 280 56.54 -41.52 -9.29
C ASN A 280 58.03 -41.47 -9.68
N SER A 281 58.87 -41.40 -8.65
CA SER A 281 60.25 -41.91 -8.66
C SER A 281 60.25 -43.43 -8.71
#